data_AF-A0A1J3H4L5-F1
#
_entry.id   AF-A0A1J3H4L5-F1
#
_cell.length_a   1.000
_cell.length_b   1.000
_cell.length_c   1.000
_cell.angle_alpha   90.00
_cell.angle_beta   90.00
_cell.angle_gamma   90.00
#
_symmetry.space_group_name_H-M   'P 1'
#
loop_
_entity.id
_entity.type
_entity.pdbx_description
1 polymer ?
#
loop_
_entity_poly.entity_id
_entity_poly.type
_entity_poly.pdbx_seq_one_letter_code
_entity_poly.pdbx_strand_id
1 'polypeptide(L)'
;MALAFMAALVFACLWSSVSPDAQGDALYALRSSLRASPEQLSDWNPNQVDPCTWSQVACDDNKHVTSVTLSYMNFSSGTLSSGIGILKTLKTLTLKGNGITGGIPESIGNLSSLTSLDLEDNQLTGRIPSTLGNLKNLQFLTLSRNNLNGTVPDSLSGLPKLINILLDSNNLSGEIPHSLFKIPKYNFTANNLTCDGIYPQPCVSESNISGDSSSSKTRIIAGVVTGITVILLGFFLFFFCKDKHKGYKREVFVDVAGEVDRRIAFGQLRRFSWRELQLATDEFSEKNVLGQGGFGKVY
;
A
#
# COMPACT_ATOMS: atom_id res chain seq x y z
N MET A 1 -26.02 -14.37 -50.05
CA MET A 1 -25.16 -15.10 -49.09
C MET A 1 -23.91 -14.33 -48.66
N ALA A 2 -23.27 -13.51 -49.51
CA ALA A 2 -22.09 -12.71 -49.13
C ALA A 2 -22.36 -11.56 -48.13
N LEU A 3 -23.58 -10.99 -48.13
CA LEU A 3 -23.96 -9.89 -47.24
C LEU A 3 -24.10 -10.31 -45.76
N ALA A 4 -24.42 -11.59 -45.48
CA ALA A 4 -24.52 -12.10 -44.12
C ALA A 4 -23.14 -12.34 -43.48
N PHE A 5 -22.12 -12.66 -44.28
CA PHE A 5 -20.74 -12.85 -43.81
C PHE A 5 -20.03 -11.53 -43.50
N MET A 6 -20.32 -10.47 -44.27
CA MET A 6 -19.79 -9.12 -44.00
C MET A 6 -20.42 -8.49 -42.75
N ALA A 7 -21.69 -8.75 -42.47
CA ALA A 7 -22.34 -8.28 -41.24
C ALA A 7 -21.76 -8.93 -39.98
N ALA A 8 -21.34 -10.21 -40.06
CA ALA A 8 -20.70 -10.91 -38.95
C ALA A 8 -19.28 -10.38 -38.63
N LEU A 9 -18.54 -9.91 -39.64
CA LEU A 9 -17.21 -9.31 -39.47
C LEU A 9 -17.26 -7.86 -38.96
N VAL A 10 -18.29 -7.09 -39.33
CA VAL A 10 -18.52 -5.72 -38.84
C VAL A 10 -18.96 -5.71 -37.37
N PHE A 11 -19.74 -6.69 -36.92
CA PHE A 11 -20.07 -6.84 -35.49
C PHE A 11 -18.89 -7.29 -34.63
N ALA A 12 -17.89 -7.97 -35.20
CA ALA A 12 -16.67 -8.36 -34.48
C ALA A 12 -15.67 -7.20 -34.30
N CYS A 13 -15.72 -6.16 -35.13
CA CYS A 13 -14.85 -4.98 -35.02
C CYS A 13 -15.38 -3.87 -34.11
N LEU A 14 -16.67 -3.86 -33.78
CA LEU A 14 -17.30 -2.86 -32.89
C LEU A 14 -17.08 -3.15 -31.39
N TRP A 15 -16.44 -4.27 -31.06
CA TRP A 15 -16.04 -4.60 -29.70
C TRP A 15 -14.52 -4.65 -29.66
N SER A 16 -13.87 -3.48 -29.77
CA SER A 16 -12.54 -3.32 -29.18
C SER A 16 -12.76 -3.32 -27.66
N SER A 17 -12.95 -4.51 -27.08
CA SER A 17 -12.92 -4.68 -25.65
C SER A 17 -11.54 -4.23 -25.18
N VAL A 18 -11.43 -3.00 -24.68
CA VAL A 18 -10.37 -2.67 -23.72
C VAL A 18 -10.54 -3.73 -22.65
N SER A 19 -9.62 -4.71 -22.61
CA SER A 19 -9.71 -5.82 -21.68
C SER A 19 -9.72 -5.19 -20.28
N PRO A 20 -10.74 -5.44 -19.45
CA PRO A 20 -10.73 -4.99 -18.08
C PRO A 20 -9.46 -5.50 -17.42
N ASP A 21 -8.55 -4.61 -17.02
CA ASP A 21 -7.43 -5.02 -16.19
C ASP A 21 -7.89 -5.03 -14.75
N ALA A 22 -8.44 -6.18 -14.37
CA ALA A 22 -8.88 -6.43 -13.01
C ALA A 22 -7.78 -6.11 -11.98
N GLN A 23 -6.50 -6.31 -12.33
CA GLN A 23 -5.40 -6.03 -11.41
C GLN A 23 -5.28 -4.52 -11.15
N GLY A 24 -5.30 -3.72 -12.21
CA GLY A 24 -5.32 -2.26 -12.12
C GLY A 24 -6.53 -1.76 -11.32
N ASP A 25 -7.72 -2.30 -11.60
CA ASP A 25 -8.94 -1.94 -10.87
C ASP A 25 -8.84 -2.25 -9.37
N ALA A 26 -8.32 -3.42 -9.00
CA ALA A 26 -8.13 -3.80 -7.60
C ALA A 26 -7.13 -2.89 -6.87
N LEU A 27 -6.02 -2.55 -7.52
CA LEU A 27 -5.02 -1.66 -6.97
C LEU A 27 -5.55 -0.22 -6.87
N TYR A 28 -6.30 0.27 -7.86
CA TYR A 28 -6.91 1.59 -7.78
C TYR A 28 -8.00 1.67 -6.69
N ALA A 29 -8.78 0.59 -6.52
CA ALA A 29 -9.72 0.46 -5.40
C ALA A 29 -8.99 0.45 -4.06
N LEU A 30 -7.83 -0.22 -3.97
CA LEU A 30 -6.97 -0.17 -2.78
C LEU A 30 -6.52 1.27 -2.49
N ARG A 31 -5.93 1.96 -3.46
CA ARG A 31 -5.52 3.38 -3.32
C ARG A 31 -6.65 4.27 -2.81
N SER A 32 -7.84 4.10 -3.39
CA SER A 32 -9.03 4.86 -2.99
C SER A 32 -9.46 4.54 -1.55
N SER A 33 -9.44 3.25 -1.17
CA SER A 33 -9.78 2.79 0.18
C SER A 33 -8.78 3.25 1.26
N LEU A 34 -7.51 3.41 0.88
CA LEU A 34 -6.44 3.95 1.71
C LEU A 34 -6.47 5.49 1.81
N ARG A 35 -7.42 6.16 1.12
CA ARG A 35 -7.54 7.63 1.06
C ARG A 35 -6.19 8.32 0.80
N ALA A 36 -5.45 7.79 -0.18
CA ALA A 36 -4.23 8.41 -0.66
C ALA A 36 -4.54 9.83 -1.19
N SER A 37 -3.69 10.80 -0.83
CA SER A 37 -3.77 12.16 -1.37
C SER A 37 -3.48 12.16 -2.88
N PRO A 38 -3.80 13.25 -3.60
CA PRO A 38 -3.46 13.36 -5.03
C PRO A 38 -1.96 13.21 -5.33
N GLU A 39 -1.10 13.62 -4.38
CA GLU A 39 0.36 13.52 -4.50
C GLU A 39 0.87 12.11 -4.18
N GLN A 40 0.13 11.34 -3.38
CA GLN A 40 0.45 9.95 -3.07
C GLN A 40 -0.07 9.02 -4.17
N LEU A 41 0.81 8.15 -4.69
CA LEU A 41 0.45 7.19 -5.74
C LEU A 41 -0.20 7.89 -6.94
N SER A 42 0.38 9.01 -7.37
CA SER A 42 -0.19 9.88 -8.42
C SER A 42 -0.23 9.20 -9.79
N ASP A 43 0.63 8.21 -9.99
CA ASP A 43 0.75 7.41 -11.21
C ASP A 43 -0.18 6.19 -11.24
N TRP A 44 -0.87 5.88 -10.14
CA TRP A 44 -1.92 4.85 -10.10
C TRP A 44 -3.18 5.38 -10.77
N ASN A 45 -3.19 5.30 -12.10
CA ASN A 45 -4.23 5.87 -12.96
C ASN A 45 -5.18 4.78 -13.47
N PRO A 46 -6.49 4.85 -13.17
CA PRO A 46 -7.45 3.82 -13.60
C PRO A 46 -7.66 3.80 -15.12
N ASN A 47 -7.23 4.83 -15.84
CA ASN A 47 -7.31 4.89 -17.29
C ASN A 47 -6.06 4.31 -17.98
N GLN A 48 -5.07 3.85 -17.21
CA GLN A 48 -3.86 3.25 -17.74
C GLN A 48 -4.00 1.72 -17.78
N VAL A 49 -3.56 1.12 -18.88
CA VAL A 49 -3.81 -0.29 -19.21
C VAL A 49 -2.88 -1.26 -18.46
N ASP A 50 -1.77 -0.78 -17.89
CA ASP A 50 -0.72 -1.64 -17.32
C ASP A 50 -0.26 -1.16 -15.92
N PRO A 51 -0.73 -1.77 -14.82
CA PRO A 51 -0.37 -1.43 -13.46
C PRO A 51 1.08 -1.79 -13.13
N CYS A 52 1.77 -2.57 -13.98
CA CYS A 52 3.19 -2.88 -13.80
C CYS A 52 4.09 -1.66 -14.02
N THR A 53 3.53 -0.58 -14.58
CA THR A 53 4.22 0.71 -14.72
C THR A 53 4.06 1.61 -13.50
N TRP A 54 3.19 1.24 -12.55
CA TRP A 54 2.89 2.04 -11.38
C TRP A 54 3.98 1.89 -10.33
N SER A 55 4.26 3.01 -9.64
CA SER A 55 5.17 3.06 -8.52
C SER A 55 4.72 2.08 -7.44
N GLN A 56 5.69 1.44 -6.79
CA GLN A 56 5.46 0.45 -5.73
C GLN A 56 4.71 -0.82 -6.15
N VAL A 57 4.51 -1.05 -7.45
CA VAL A 57 3.98 -2.28 -8.02
C VAL A 57 5.09 -3.01 -8.76
N ALA A 58 5.24 -4.31 -8.53
CA ALA A 58 6.14 -5.16 -9.31
C ALA A 58 5.35 -6.31 -9.94
N CYS A 59 5.75 -6.68 -11.15
CA CYS A 59 5.13 -7.74 -11.92
C CYS A 59 6.12 -8.84 -12.33
N ASP A 60 5.59 -10.00 -12.69
CA ASP A 60 6.36 -11.05 -13.35
C ASP A 60 6.50 -10.81 -14.87
N ASP A 61 7.22 -11.70 -15.56
CA ASP A 61 7.45 -11.64 -17.00
C ASP A 61 6.14 -11.71 -17.82
N ASN A 62 5.05 -12.21 -17.22
CA ASN A 62 3.73 -12.31 -17.83
C ASN A 62 2.83 -11.11 -17.48
N LYS A 63 3.38 -10.04 -16.90
CA LYS A 63 2.66 -8.84 -16.46
C LYS A 63 1.59 -9.09 -15.39
N HIS A 64 1.76 -10.11 -14.57
CA HIS A 64 0.92 -10.28 -13.39
C HIS A 64 1.56 -9.59 -12.20
N VAL A 65 0.74 -8.87 -11.42
CA VAL A 65 1.16 -8.20 -10.19
C VAL A 65 1.62 -9.25 -9.18
N THR A 66 2.86 -9.10 -8.71
CA THR A 66 3.49 -10.01 -7.74
C THR A 66 3.89 -9.33 -6.45
N SER A 67 4.11 -8.02 -6.44
CA SER A 67 4.44 -7.26 -5.23
C SER A 67 3.75 -5.91 -5.19
N VAL A 68 3.25 -5.55 -4.01
CA VAL A 68 2.76 -4.20 -3.68
C VAL A 68 3.39 -3.78 -2.36
N THR A 69 4.17 -2.70 -2.37
CA THR A 69 4.96 -2.25 -1.21
C THR A 69 4.68 -0.79 -0.89
N LEU A 70 3.73 -0.52 0.01
CA LEU A 70 3.34 0.83 0.41
C LEU A 70 3.74 1.05 1.88
N SER A 71 5.03 1.20 2.19
CA SER A 71 5.47 1.42 3.57
C SER A 71 5.60 2.90 3.91
N TYR A 72 5.10 3.32 5.08
CA TYR A 72 5.27 4.68 5.61
C TYR A 72 4.83 5.78 4.64
N MET A 73 3.74 5.54 3.92
CA MET A 73 3.21 6.49 2.94
C MET A 73 2.48 7.67 3.61
N ASN A 74 2.16 7.58 4.91
CA ASN A 74 1.40 8.58 5.68
C ASN A 74 0.00 8.85 5.10
N PHE A 75 -0.77 7.79 4.88
CA PHE A 75 -2.17 7.94 4.47
C PHE A 75 -2.99 8.65 5.55
N SER A 76 -3.96 9.48 5.14
CA SER A 76 -4.74 10.32 6.07
C SER A 76 -5.65 9.53 7.00
N SER A 77 -6.12 8.37 6.54
CA SER A 77 -6.94 7.36 7.20
C SER A 77 -7.31 6.35 6.11
N GLY A 78 -7.93 5.22 6.44
CA GLY A 78 -8.41 4.31 5.40
C GLY A 78 -8.63 2.91 5.90
N THR A 79 -9.01 2.03 4.99
CA THR A 79 -9.27 0.61 5.25
C THR A 79 -8.66 -0.22 4.14
N LEU A 80 -8.36 -1.50 4.41
CA LEU A 80 -8.00 -2.43 3.34
C LEU A 80 -9.24 -2.75 2.49
N SER A 81 -9.16 -2.47 1.19
CA SER A 81 -10.18 -2.92 0.23
C SER A 81 -10.20 -4.44 0.13
N SER A 82 -11.39 -5.04 0.18
CA SER A 82 -11.57 -6.47 -0.08
C SER A 82 -11.23 -6.86 -1.52
N GLY A 83 -11.23 -5.91 -2.46
CA GLY A 83 -10.91 -6.12 -3.87
C GLY A 83 -9.49 -6.64 -4.10
N ILE A 84 -8.57 -6.46 -3.14
CA ILE A 84 -7.20 -6.97 -3.25
C ILE A 84 -7.15 -8.49 -3.44
N GLY A 85 -8.14 -9.23 -2.91
CA GLY A 85 -8.20 -10.70 -2.93
C GLY A 85 -8.32 -11.36 -4.31
N ILE A 86 -8.44 -10.57 -5.38
CA ILE A 86 -8.45 -11.07 -6.76
C ILE A 86 -7.04 -11.26 -7.33
N LEU A 87 -6.01 -10.64 -6.74
CA LEU A 87 -4.61 -10.71 -7.20
C LEU A 87 -3.96 -12.05 -6.82
N LYS A 88 -4.37 -13.16 -7.47
CA LYS A 88 -3.93 -14.52 -7.13
C LYS A 88 -2.42 -14.76 -7.24
N THR A 89 -1.74 -13.96 -8.05
CA THR A 89 -0.30 -13.99 -8.31
C THR A 89 0.51 -13.16 -7.32
N LEU A 90 -0.15 -12.37 -6.46
CA LEU A 90 0.50 -11.54 -5.47
C LEU A 90 1.27 -12.40 -4.47
N LYS A 91 2.58 -12.16 -4.36
CA LYS A 91 3.51 -12.84 -3.47
C LYS A 91 3.80 -12.00 -2.23
N THR A 92 3.94 -10.69 -2.41
CA THR A 92 4.28 -9.76 -1.33
C THR A 92 3.25 -8.64 -1.25
N LEU A 93 2.69 -8.45 -0.06
CA LEU A 93 1.87 -7.30 0.28
C LEU A 93 2.40 -6.65 1.55
N THR A 94 2.89 -5.43 1.43
CA THR A 94 3.38 -4.63 2.56
C THR A 94 2.64 -3.31 2.61
N LEU A 95 1.97 -3.04 3.73
CA LEU A 95 1.24 -1.79 4.00
C LEU A 95 1.65 -1.19 5.35
N LYS A 96 2.90 -1.45 5.76
CA LYS A 96 3.44 -1.10 7.08
C LYS A 96 3.42 0.41 7.34
N GLY A 97 3.07 0.82 8.56
CA GLY A 97 3.29 2.19 9.02
C GLY A 97 2.37 3.24 8.38
N ASN A 98 1.09 2.92 8.13
CA ASN A 98 0.19 3.78 7.36
C ASN A 98 -1.05 4.27 8.11
N GLY A 99 -1.20 3.92 9.40
CA GLY A 99 -2.39 4.30 10.17
C GLY A 99 -3.70 3.72 9.63
N ILE A 100 -3.64 2.57 8.94
CA ILE A 100 -4.82 1.93 8.36
C ILE A 100 -5.74 1.40 9.47
N THR A 101 -7.04 1.64 9.32
CA THR A 101 -8.09 1.27 10.28
C THR A 101 -9.00 0.16 9.73
N GLY A 102 -10.00 -0.26 10.53
CA GLY A 102 -10.93 -1.32 10.14
C GLY A 102 -10.34 -2.72 10.26
N GLY A 103 -11.10 -3.72 9.82
CA GLY A 103 -10.70 -5.12 9.89
C GLY A 103 -9.84 -5.57 8.70
N ILE A 104 -9.07 -6.63 8.92
CA ILE A 104 -8.41 -7.36 7.84
C ILE A 104 -9.51 -8.08 7.03
N PRO A 105 -9.69 -7.80 5.73
CA PRO A 105 -10.73 -8.46 4.94
C PRO A 105 -10.48 -9.96 4.78
N GLU A 106 -11.54 -10.78 4.86
CA GLU A 106 -11.45 -12.23 4.66
C GLU A 106 -10.89 -12.60 3.27
N SER A 107 -11.10 -11.72 2.28
CA SER A 107 -10.59 -11.88 0.92
C SER A 107 -9.06 -11.84 0.82
N ILE A 108 -8.32 -11.45 1.85
CA ILE A 108 -6.86 -11.65 1.85
C ILE A 108 -6.53 -13.15 1.82
N GLY A 109 -7.37 -14.00 2.44
CA GLY A 109 -7.21 -15.46 2.41
C GLY A 109 -7.32 -16.08 1.01
N ASN A 110 -7.71 -15.29 0.01
CA ASN A 110 -7.83 -15.70 -1.39
C ASN A 110 -6.52 -15.51 -2.19
N LEU A 111 -5.48 -14.90 -1.62
CA LEU A 111 -4.20 -14.62 -2.26
C LEU A 111 -3.30 -15.87 -2.25
N SER A 112 -3.63 -16.89 -3.04
CA SER A 112 -3.00 -18.22 -3.01
C SER A 112 -1.48 -18.25 -3.19
N SER A 113 -0.90 -17.25 -3.84
CA SER A 113 0.56 -17.14 -4.06
C SER A 113 1.29 -16.36 -2.98
N LEU A 114 0.59 -15.81 -1.99
CA LEU A 114 1.17 -14.90 -1.01
C LEU A 114 2.20 -15.63 -0.15
N THR A 115 3.40 -15.07 -0.09
CA THR A 115 4.53 -15.53 0.72
C THR A 115 4.81 -14.58 1.88
N SER A 116 4.51 -13.29 1.73
CA SER A 116 4.74 -12.28 2.74
C SER A 116 3.55 -11.32 2.86
N LEU A 117 2.99 -11.25 4.08
CA LEU A 117 1.99 -10.27 4.46
C LEU A 117 2.52 -9.44 5.63
N ASP A 118 2.73 -8.15 5.39
CA ASP A 118 3.20 -7.19 6.39
C ASP A 118 2.22 -6.03 6.53
N LEU A 119 1.48 -6.03 7.64
CA LEU A 119 0.52 -5.00 8.04
C LEU A 119 0.96 -4.32 9.35
N GLU A 120 2.23 -4.44 9.71
CA GLU A 120 2.80 -3.91 10.96
C GLU A 120 2.53 -2.41 11.10
N ASP A 121 2.41 -1.92 12.34
CA ASP A 121 2.42 -0.49 12.63
C ASP A 121 1.23 0.26 11.98
N ASN A 122 0.03 -0.29 12.18
CA ASN A 122 -1.23 0.29 11.72
C ASN A 122 -2.22 0.39 12.89
N GLN A 123 -3.46 0.76 12.59
CA GLN A 123 -4.56 0.88 13.56
C GLN A 123 -5.66 -0.16 13.27
N LEU A 124 -5.29 -1.33 12.73
CA LEU A 124 -6.24 -2.37 12.34
C LEU A 124 -6.97 -2.90 13.58
N THR A 125 -8.25 -3.19 13.43
CA THR A 125 -9.17 -3.62 14.52
C THR A 125 -9.87 -4.92 14.14
N GLY A 126 -10.64 -5.49 15.07
CA GLY A 126 -11.38 -6.72 14.82
C GLY A 126 -10.48 -7.96 14.86
N ARG A 127 -11.04 -9.10 14.42
CA ARG A 127 -10.39 -10.41 14.54
C ARG A 127 -9.40 -10.66 13.41
N ILE A 128 -8.40 -11.49 13.68
CA ILE A 128 -7.59 -12.09 12.62
C ILE A 128 -8.49 -13.07 11.84
N PRO A 129 -8.69 -12.91 10.52
CA PRO A 129 -9.55 -13.80 9.75
C PRO A 129 -8.98 -15.22 9.71
N SER A 130 -9.82 -16.22 9.98
CA SER A 130 -9.42 -17.62 9.87
C SER A 130 -9.06 -18.02 8.44
N THR A 131 -9.56 -17.27 7.44
CA THR A 131 -9.23 -17.46 6.02
C THR A 131 -7.75 -17.25 5.70
N LEU A 132 -6.97 -16.58 6.55
CA LEU A 132 -5.51 -16.51 6.40
C LEU A 132 -4.86 -17.91 6.45
N GLY A 133 -5.51 -18.90 7.08
CA GLY A 133 -5.08 -20.31 7.06
C GLY A 133 -5.15 -20.98 5.68
N ASN A 134 -5.76 -20.34 4.68
CA ASN A 134 -5.80 -20.81 3.29
C ASN A 134 -4.50 -20.50 2.51
N LEU A 135 -3.65 -19.61 3.04
CA LEU A 135 -2.45 -19.10 2.37
C LEU A 135 -1.29 -20.10 2.47
N LYS A 136 -1.38 -21.24 1.77
CA LYS A 136 -0.43 -22.36 1.89
C LYS A 136 1.02 -22.03 1.50
N ASN A 137 1.24 -20.90 0.83
CA ASN A 137 2.58 -20.40 0.47
C ASN A 137 3.15 -19.37 1.45
N LEU A 138 2.38 -18.95 2.47
CA LEU A 138 2.76 -17.89 3.39
C LEU A 138 3.95 -18.32 4.25
N GLN A 139 4.98 -17.46 4.28
CA GLN A 139 6.22 -17.65 5.02
C GLN A 139 6.37 -16.61 6.13
N PHE A 140 5.93 -15.37 5.86
CA PHE A 140 6.04 -14.23 6.77
C PHE A 140 4.65 -13.62 7.00
N LEU A 141 4.21 -13.64 8.26
CA LEU A 141 3.01 -12.95 8.71
C LEU A 141 3.39 -11.96 9.81
N THR A 142 3.29 -10.66 9.52
CA THR A 142 3.56 -9.61 10.49
C THR A 142 2.31 -8.74 10.65
N LEU A 143 1.69 -8.84 11.83
CA LEU A 143 0.51 -8.06 12.23
C LEU A 143 0.79 -7.23 13.51
N SER A 144 2.06 -7.13 13.92
CA SER A 144 2.45 -6.46 15.16
C SER A 144 2.08 -4.98 15.19
N ARG A 145 1.91 -4.43 16.40
CA ARG A 145 1.54 -3.01 16.62
C ARG A 145 0.29 -2.62 15.84
N ASN A 146 -0.82 -3.24 16.22
CA ASN A 146 -2.17 -2.95 15.75
C ASN A 146 -3.15 -3.00 16.94
N ASN A 147 -4.45 -2.87 16.67
CA ASN A 147 -5.53 -2.98 17.67
C ASN A 147 -6.39 -4.24 17.44
N LEU A 148 -5.81 -5.33 16.90
CA LEU A 148 -6.52 -6.57 16.62
C LEU A 148 -6.97 -7.24 17.92
N ASN A 149 -8.12 -7.92 17.89
CA ASN A 149 -8.74 -8.52 19.07
C ASN A 149 -9.25 -9.95 18.80
N GLY A 150 -9.79 -10.60 19.84
CA GLY A 150 -10.24 -11.99 19.76
C GLY A 150 -9.07 -12.98 19.85
N THR A 151 -9.32 -14.22 19.45
CA THR A 151 -8.35 -15.32 19.55
C THR A 151 -7.41 -15.40 18.34
N VAL A 152 -6.26 -16.04 18.53
CA VAL A 152 -5.39 -16.43 17.42
C VAL A 152 -6.04 -17.64 16.71
N PRO A 153 -6.38 -17.57 15.41
CA PRO A 153 -7.08 -18.67 14.74
C PRO A 153 -6.23 -19.93 14.63
N ASP A 154 -6.80 -21.08 15.01
CA ASP A 154 -6.16 -22.40 14.86
C ASP A 154 -5.73 -22.69 13.43
N SER A 155 -6.44 -22.11 12.44
CA SER A 155 -6.13 -22.30 11.01
C SER A 155 -4.73 -21.81 10.62
N LEU A 156 -4.12 -20.89 11.39
CA LEU A 156 -2.73 -20.45 11.18
C LEU A 156 -1.71 -21.54 11.53
N SER A 157 -2.08 -22.48 12.40
CA SER A 157 -1.23 -23.62 12.77
C SER A 157 -1.00 -24.61 11.61
N GLY A 158 -1.91 -24.64 10.64
CA GLY A 158 -1.88 -25.55 9.49
C GLY A 158 -1.16 -24.99 8.28
N LEU A 159 -0.36 -23.92 8.42
CA LEU A 159 0.39 -23.29 7.34
C LEU A 159 1.76 -23.97 7.18
N PRO A 160 1.99 -24.74 6.10
CA PRO A 160 3.15 -25.65 6.01
C PRO A 160 4.49 -24.94 5.76
N LYS A 161 4.46 -23.68 5.30
CA LYS A 161 5.66 -22.90 4.96
C LYS A 161 5.91 -21.72 5.90
N LEU A 162 5.13 -21.58 6.96
CA LEU A 162 5.21 -20.42 7.84
C LEU A 162 6.49 -20.48 8.68
N ILE A 163 7.34 -19.46 8.54
CA ILE A 163 8.64 -19.38 9.22
C ILE A 163 8.63 -18.29 10.29
N ASN A 164 7.83 -17.23 10.08
CA ASN A 164 7.77 -16.07 10.95
C ASN A 164 6.33 -15.62 11.18
N ILE A 165 5.90 -15.57 12.44
CA ILE A 165 4.60 -15.05 12.86
C ILE A 165 4.78 -14.00 13.97
N LEU A 166 4.50 -12.74 13.68
CA LEU A 166 4.63 -11.65 14.64
C LEU A 166 3.25 -11.02 14.85
N LEU A 167 2.69 -11.23 16.05
CA LEU A 167 1.37 -10.73 16.46
C LEU A 167 1.46 -9.82 17.69
N ASP A 168 2.67 -9.45 18.10
CA ASP A 168 2.90 -8.70 19.33
C ASP A 168 2.28 -7.30 19.30
N SER A 169 2.04 -6.73 20.48
CA SER A 169 1.49 -5.37 20.62
C SER A 169 0.13 -5.24 19.94
N ASN A 170 -0.82 -6.06 20.37
CA ASN A 170 -2.22 -6.07 19.93
C ASN A 170 -3.14 -6.25 21.16
N ASN A 171 -4.44 -6.43 20.94
CA ASN A 171 -5.44 -6.70 21.99
C ASN A 171 -6.02 -8.12 21.87
N LEU A 172 -5.21 -9.08 21.41
CA LEU A 172 -5.59 -10.49 21.27
C LEU A 172 -5.76 -11.14 22.65
N SER A 173 -6.62 -12.13 22.73
CA SER A 173 -7.00 -12.80 23.99
C SER A 173 -7.25 -14.28 23.80
N GLY A 174 -7.21 -15.04 24.89
CA GLY A 174 -7.44 -16.49 24.87
C GLY A 174 -6.14 -17.27 24.70
N GLU A 175 -6.28 -18.57 24.46
CA GLU A 175 -5.15 -19.49 24.39
C GLU A 175 -4.45 -19.45 23.03
N ILE A 176 -3.13 -19.53 23.05
CA ILE A 176 -2.32 -19.65 21.83
C ILE A 176 -2.35 -21.12 21.37
N PRO A 177 -2.74 -21.40 20.12
CA PRO A 177 -2.71 -22.76 19.57
C PRO A 177 -1.30 -23.35 19.66
N HIS A 178 -1.14 -24.47 20.38
CA HIS A 178 0.18 -25.03 20.74
C HIS A 178 1.10 -25.30 19.53
N SER A 179 0.52 -25.65 18.39
CA SER A 179 1.23 -25.86 17.13
C SER A 179 1.98 -24.62 16.63
N LEU A 180 1.59 -23.41 17.01
CA LEU A 180 2.28 -22.17 16.61
C LEU A 180 3.65 -22.02 17.27
N PHE A 181 3.90 -22.67 18.42
CA PHE A 181 5.23 -22.69 19.04
C PHE A 181 6.25 -23.52 18.26
N LYS A 182 5.83 -24.29 17.25
CA LYS A 182 6.73 -25.00 16.33
C LYS A 182 7.30 -24.09 15.24
N ILE A 183 6.74 -22.90 15.05
CA ILE A 183 7.20 -21.95 14.04
C ILE A 183 8.56 -21.40 14.48
N PRO A 184 9.58 -21.34 13.61
CA PRO A 184 10.93 -20.94 13.98
C PRO A 184 11.03 -19.58 14.67
N LYS A 185 10.23 -18.60 14.23
CA LYS A 185 10.21 -17.26 14.80
C LYS A 185 8.77 -16.85 15.10
N TYR A 186 8.49 -16.59 16.37
CA TYR A 186 7.18 -16.13 16.82
C TYR A 186 7.31 -15.01 17.86
N ASN A 187 6.34 -14.10 17.88
CA ASN A 187 6.20 -13.14 18.97
C ASN A 187 4.72 -12.87 19.25
N PHE A 188 4.28 -13.18 20.46
CA PHE A 188 2.90 -13.01 20.92
C PHE A 188 2.78 -12.05 22.11
N THR A 189 3.87 -11.34 22.45
CA THR A 189 3.92 -10.44 23.60
C THR A 189 3.02 -9.22 23.47
N ALA A 190 2.84 -8.48 24.57
CA ALA A 190 2.01 -7.27 24.58
C ALA A 190 0.60 -7.53 24.00
N ASN A 191 0.00 -8.62 24.44
CA ASN A 191 -1.39 -9.03 24.21
C ASN A 191 -1.97 -9.56 25.53
N ASN A 192 -3.27 -9.89 25.55
CA ASN A 192 -3.94 -10.57 26.66
C ASN A 192 -4.05 -12.11 26.43
N LEU A 193 -3.02 -12.69 25.81
CA LEU A 193 -2.96 -14.11 25.44
C LEU A 193 -2.45 -14.95 26.61
N THR A 194 -2.96 -16.18 26.73
CA THR A 194 -2.47 -17.18 27.69
C THR A 194 -1.65 -18.22 26.96
N CYS A 195 -0.44 -18.48 27.47
CA CYS A 195 0.27 -19.71 27.22
C CYS A 195 -0.24 -20.76 28.21
N ASP A 196 -0.33 -22.02 27.80
CA ASP A 196 -0.75 -23.15 28.65
C ASP A 196 -0.10 -23.05 30.04
N GLY A 197 -0.91 -23.22 31.09
CA GLY A 197 -0.67 -22.74 32.47
C GLY A 197 0.52 -23.34 33.22
N ILE A 198 1.42 -24.02 32.53
CA ILE A 198 2.61 -24.70 33.03
C ILE A 198 3.85 -23.79 32.99
N TYR A 199 3.86 -22.72 32.19
CA TYR A 199 5.00 -21.80 32.09
C TYR A 199 4.66 -20.36 32.51
N PRO A 200 5.26 -19.84 33.60
CA PRO A 200 5.12 -18.44 34.00
C PRO A 200 5.91 -17.46 33.11
N GLN A 201 6.44 -17.92 31.97
CA GLN A 201 7.23 -17.11 31.04
C GLN A 201 6.31 -16.44 30.00
N PRO A 202 6.55 -15.18 29.63
CA PRO A 202 5.90 -14.54 28.49
C PRO A 202 6.08 -15.38 27.22
N CYS A 203 5.04 -15.47 26.40
CA CYS A 203 5.03 -16.19 25.12
C CYS A 203 6.00 -15.57 24.09
N VAL A 204 7.30 -15.84 24.25
CA VAL A 204 8.43 -15.26 23.51
C VAL A 204 9.33 -16.38 23.01
N SER A 205 9.74 -16.33 21.75
CA SER A 205 10.83 -17.18 21.27
C SER A 205 12.13 -16.72 21.94
N GLU A 206 12.90 -17.62 22.55
CA GLU A 206 14.25 -17.31 23.01
C GLU A 206 15.06 -16.72 21.86
N SER A 207 15.40 -15.44 21.96
CA SER A 207 16.50 -14.90 21.18
C SER A 207 17.75 -15.60 21.70
N ASN A 208 18.59 -16.12 20.79
CA ASN A 208 19.95 -16.52 21.16
C ASN A 208 20.69 -15.27 21.66
N ILE A 209 20.52 -14.97 22.95
CA ILE A 209 21.39 -14.08 23.68
C ILE A 209 22.66 -14.88 23.89
N SER A 210 23.58 -14.74 22.94
CA SER A 210 25.00 -14.83 23.26
C SER A 210 25.23 -13.87 24.42
N GLY A 211 25.52 -14.43 25.59
CA GLY A 211 25.54 -13.69 26.85
C GLY A 211 26.42 -12.46 26.81
N ASP A 212 25.99 -11.41 27.52
CA ASP A 212 26.87 -10.88 28.55
C ASP A 212 26.07 -10.41 29.76
N SER A 213 26.73 -10.66 30.89
CA SER A 213 26.35 -10.58 32.28
C SER A 213 26.00 -9.16 32.75
N SER A 214 25.06 -9.11 33.69
CA SER A 214 25.00 -8.22 34.85
C SER A 214 25.83 -6.92 34.87
N SER A 215 25.08 -5.84 35.11
CA SER A 215 25.45 -4.57 35.79
C SER A 215 25.86 -3.34 34.95
N SER A 216 25.29 -2.19 35.37
CA SER A 216 25.52 -0.80 34.91
C SER A 216 24.70 -0.26 33.72
N LYS A 217 23.37 -0.10 33.89
CA LYS A 217 22.53 0.67 32.94
C LYS A 217 22.50 2.18 33.17
N THR A 218 23.27 2.73 34.11
CA THR A 218 23.20 4.17 34.45
C THR A 218 24.28 5.05 33.79
N ARG A 219 25.28 4.47 33.09
CA ARG A 219 26.34 5.25 32.40
C ARG A 219 26.18 5.35 30.87
N ILE A 220 25.45 4.43 30.24
CA ILE A 220 25.27 4.43 28.77
C ILE A 220 24.16 5.42 28.34
N ILE A 221 23.10 5.55 29.13
CA ILE A 221 21.98 6.48 28.84
C ILE A 221 22.47 7.94 28.89
N ALA A 222 23.37 8.28 29.83
CA ALA A 222 23.96 9.61 29.89
C ALA A 222 24.84 9.92 28.67
N GLY A 223 25.61 8.95 28.16
CA GLY A 223 26.46 9.12 26.98
C GLY A 223 25.68 9.33 25.69
N VAL A 224 24.60 8.57 25.49
CA VAL A 224 23.76 8.66 24.28
C VAL A 224 22.95 9.96 24.27
N VAL A 225 22.39 10.38 25.40
CA VAL A 225 21.66 11.65 25.50
C VAL A 225 22.60 12.84 25.27
N THR A 226 23.83 12.78 25.79
CA THR A 226 24.83 13.83 25.58
C THR A 226 25.33 13.87 24.13
N GLY A 227 25.46 12.71 23.47
CA GLY A 227 25.80 12.64 22.05
C GLY A 227 24.70 13.21 21.15
N ILE A 228 23.44 12.87 21.42
CA ILE A 228 22.29 13.37 20.65
C ILE A 228 22.13 14.89 20.82
N THR A 229 22.31 15.43 22.03
CA THR A 229 22.22 16.89 22.24
C THR A 229 23.33 17.66 21.55
N VAL A 230 24.56 17.13 21.51
CA VAL A 230 25.67 17.74 20.76
C VAL A 230 25.44 17.69 19.25
N ILE A 231 24.89 16.59 18.73
CA ILE A 231 24.55 16.46 17.30
C ILE A 231 23.40 17.42 16.94
N LEU A 232 22.37 17.53 17.77
CA LEU A 232 21.25 18.46 17.56
C LEU A 232 21.71 19.93 17.63
N LEU A 233 22.61 20.28 18.55
CA LEU A 233 23.23 21.61 18.63
C LEU A 233 24.08 21.91 17.38
N GLY A 234 24.87 20.94 16.91
CA GLY A 234 25.64 21.08 15.68
C GLY A 234 24.76 21.28 14.44
N PHE A 235 23.64 20.54 14.35
CA PHE A 235 22.67 20.67 13.26
C PHE A 235 21.97 22.03 13.31
N PHE A 236 21.59 22.49 14.50
CA PHE A 236 20.95 23.80 14.68
C PHE A 236 21.91 24.95 14.31
N LEU A 237 23.18 24.87 14.71
CA LEU A 237 24.22 25.83 14.32
C LEU A 237 24.49 25.81 12.81
N PHE A 238 24.46 24.64 12.17
CA PHE A 238 24.59 24.54 10.71
C PHE A 238 23.45 25.26 9.98
N PHE A 239 22.20 25.12 10.43
CA PHE A 239 21.06 25.85 9.85
C PHE A 239 21.15 27.36 10.10
N PHE A 240 21.54 27.78 11.31
CA PHE A 240 21.73 29.20 11.60
C PHE A 240 22.89 29.83 10.83
N CYS A 241 23.99 29.10 10.60
CA CYS A 241 25.08 29.53 9.73
C CYS A 241 24.65 29.59 8.26
N LYS A 242 23.79 28.66 7.81
CA LYS A 242 23.22 28.67 6.46
C LYS A 242 22.26 29.84 6.24
N ASP A 243 21.49 30.22 7.25
CA ASP A 243 20.62 31.40 7.19
C ASP A 243 21.41 32.71 7.24
N LYS A 244 22.52 32.78 7.99
CA LYS A 244 23.42 33.94 7.96
C LYS A 244 24.14 34.11 6.61
N HIS A 245 24.28 33.04 5.82
CA HIS A 245 24.90 33.09 4.49
C HIS A 245 23.94 33.42 3.34
N LYS A 246 22.63 33.62 3.60
CA LYS A 246 21.72 34.23 2.62
C LYS A 246 21.79 35.76 2.66
N GLY A 247 22.99 36.28 2.42
CA GLY A 247 23.24 37.68 2.10
C GLY A 247 23.28 37.89 0.58
N TYR A 248 22.25 38.55 0.05
CA TYR A 248 22.20 39.30 -1.21
C TYR A 248 22.60 38.59 -2.51
N LYS A 249 21.59 38.08 -3.25
CA LYS A 249 21.67 37.95 -4.72
C LYS A 249 20.64 38.87 -5.35
N ARG A 250 21.14 39.79 -6.16
CA ARG A 250 20.40 40.77 -6.96
C ARG A 250 19.82 40.05 -8.17
N GLU A 251 18.51 39.95 -8.28
CA GLU A 251 17.86 39.49 -9.52
C GLU A 251 17.54 40.70 -10.39
N VAL A 252 18.03 40.62 -11.63
CA VAL A 252 17.89 41.60 -12.70
C VAL A 252 16.51 41.43 -13.32
N PHE A 253 15.77 42.54 -13.42
CA PHE A 253 14.51 42.63 -14.15
C PHE A 253 14.74 42.46 -15.66
N VAL A 254 13.96 41.59 -16.29
CA VAL A 254 13.56 41.73 -17.70
C VAL A 254 12.04 41.52 -17.73
N ASP A 255 11.30 42.62 -17.76
CA ASP A 255 9.88 42.64 -18.07
C ASP A 255 9.71 42.50 -19.59
N VAL A 256 8.97 41.48 -20.04
CA VAL A 256 8.19 41.55 -21.29
C VAL A 256 6.89 40.77 -21.11
N ALA A 257 5.83 41.52 -20.78
CA ALA A 257 4.40 41.25 -20.98
C ALA A 257 3.81 39.96 -20.35
N GLY A 258 2.74 40.00 -19.56
CA GLY A 258 1.76 41.05 -19.33
C GLY A 258 0.43 40.37 -18.99
N GLU A 259 -0.30 40.97 -18.04
CA GLU A 259 -1.72 40.79 -17.77
C GLU A 259 -2.24 39.39 -17.41
N VAL A 260 -2.34 39.17 -16.10
CA VAL A 260 -3.35 38.32 -15.48
C VAL A 260 -4.71 39.00 -15.68
N ASP A 261 -5.50 38.58 -16.67
CA ASP A 261 -6.92 38.91 -16.72
C ASP A 261 -7.76 37.81 -16.04
N ARG A 262 -8.03 38.01 -14.75
CA ARG A 262 -9.10 37.32 -14.02
C ARG A 262 -10.44 37.85 -14.53
N ARG A 263 -10.91 37.36 -15.68
CA ARG A 263 -12.31 37.58 -16.10
C ARG A 263 -12.82 36.59 -17.15
N ILE A 264 -12.59 35.29 -16.96
CA ILE A 264 -13.53 34.28 -17.47
C ILE A 264 -13.82 33.31 -16.33
N ALA A 265 -14.95 33.53 -15.65
CA ALA A 265 -15.57 32.50 -14.85
C ALA A 265 -16.03 31.38 -15.81
N PHE A 266 -15.11 30.48 -16.17
CA PHE A 266 -15.51 29.16 -16.63
C PHE A 266 -16.20 28.51 -15.43
N GLY A 267 -17.54 28.59 -15.42
CA GLY A 267 -18.37 27.85 -14.48
C GLY A 267 -17.85 26.43 -14.39
N GLN A 268 -17.74 25.91 -13.16
CA GLN A 268 -17.20 24.59 -12.81
C GLN A 268 -17.01 23.69 -14.05
N LEU A 269 -15.77 23.60 -14.54
CA LEU A 269 -15.46 22.75 -15.69
C LEU A 269 -15.85 21.32 -15.31
N ARG A 270 -16.98 20.85 -15.84
CA ARG A 270 -17.43 19.47 -15.68
C ARG A 270 -16.44 18.60 -16.43
N ARG A 271 -15.71 17.76 -15.69
CA ARG A 271 -14.84 16.75 -16.29
C ARG A 271 -15.72 15.62 -16.83
N PHE A 272 -15.54 15.29 -18.10
CA PHE A 272 -16.15 14.13 -18.73
C PHE A 272 -15.17 12.97 -18.69
N SER A 273 -15.67 11.77 -18.40
CA SER A 273 -14.88 10.55 -18.51
C SER A 273 -14.43 10.34 -19.97
N TRP A 274 -13.32 9.63 -20.17
CA TRP A 274 -12.85 9.32 -21.53
C TRP A 274 -13.94 8.61 -22.36
N ARG A 275 -14.74 7.75 -21.72
CA ARG A 275 -15.87 7.07 -22.35
C ARG A 275 -16.99 8.02 -22.78
N GLU A 276 -17.31 9.04 -21.97
CA GLU A 276 -18.29 10.07 -22.37
C GLU A 276 -17.78 10.91 -23.54
N LEU A 277 -16.48 11.24 -23.58
CA LEU A 277 -15.87 11.95 -24.70
C LEU A 277 -15.84 11.10 -25.97
N GLN A 278 -15.52 9.80 -25.86
CA GLN A 278 -15.58 8.88 -26.99
C GLN A 278 -17.00 8.72 -27.53
N LEU A 279 -18.01 8.58 -26.65
CA LEU A 279 -19.41 8.51 -27.10
C LEU A 279 -19.87 9.81 -27.75
N ALA A 280 -19.49 10.97 -27.19
CA ALA A 280 -19.88 12.28 -27.72
C ALA A 280 -19.22 12.59 -29.07
N THR A 281 -17.99 12.11 -29.29
CA THR A 281 -17.21 12.36 -30.51
C THR A 281 -17.28 11.21 -31.52
N ASP A 282 -18.09 10.18 -31.24
CA ASP A 282 -18.15 8.94 -32.01
C ASP A 282 -16.75 8.34 -32.25
N GLU A 283 -16.07 8.03 -31.15
CA GLU A 283 -14.68 7.56 -31.10
C GLU A 283 -13.67 8.51 -31.76
N PHE A 284 -13.83 9.82 -31.56
CA PHE A 284 -12.99 10.84 -32.21
C PHE A 284 -12.98 10.68 -33.73
N SER A 285 -14.16 10.45 -34.31
CA SER A 285 -14.33 10.35 -35.76
C SER A 285 -14.04 11.68 -36.44
N GLU A 286 -13.37 11.62 -37.59
CA GLU A 286 -13.06 12.78 -38.46
C GLU A 286 -14.29 13.66 -38.76
N LYS A 287 -15.48 13.07 -38.77
CA LYS A 287 -16.74 13.79 -39.04
C LYS A 287 -17.15 14.74 -37.90
N ASN A 288 -16.62 14.55 -36.70
CA ASN A 288 -16.91 15.35 -35.51
C ASN A 288 -15.76 16.30 -35.16
N VAL A 289 -14.79 16.48 -36.06
CA VAL A 289 -13.70 17.44 -35.87
C VAL A 289 -14.23 18.86 -36.03
N LEU A 290 -14.17 19.63 -34.95
CA LEU A 290 -14.50 21.06 -34.92
C LEU A 290 -13.36 21.91 -35.52
N GLY A 291 -12.12 21.42 -35.47
CA GLY A 291 -10.99 22.10 -36.10
C GLY A 291 -9.70 21.28 -36.08
N GLN A 292 -8.80 21.52 -37.04
CA GLN A 292 -7.50 20.85 -37.12
C GLN A 292 -6.38 21.88 -37.35
N GLY A 293 -5.31 21.78 -36.57
CA GLY A 293 -4.09 22.57 -36.73
C GLY A 293 -2.84 21.70 -36.80
N GLY A 294 -1.67 22.33 -36.92
CA GLY A 294 -0.38 21.62 -37.04
C GLY A 294 0.00 20.75 -35.82
N PHE A 295 -0.69 20.93 -34.69
CA PHE A 295 -0.43 20.22 -33.44
C PHE A 295 -1.57 19.30 -32.99
N GLY A 296 -2.65 19.17 -33.77
CA GLY A 296 -3.74 18.24 -33.44
C GLY A 296 -5.11 18.61 -33.97
N LYS A 297 -6.11 17.84 -33.51
CA LYS A 297 -7.53 17.99 -33.84
C LYS A 297 -8.33 18.33 -32.59
N VAL A 298 -9.30 19.21 -32.76
CA VAL A 298 -10.31 19.57 -31.77
C VAL A 298 -11.60 18.89 -32.20
N TYR A 299 -12.19 18.13 -31.30
CA TYR A 299 -13.49 17.45 -31.46
C TYR A 299 -14.51 18.08 -30.53
#